data_AF-A0A6A6WS23-F1
#
_entry.id   AF-A0A6A6WS23-F1
#
_cell.length_a   1.000
_cell.length_b   1.000
_cell.length_c   1.000
_cell.angle_alpha   90.00
_cell.angle_beta   90.00
_cell.angle_gamma   90.00
#
_symmetry.space_group_name_H-M   'P 1'
#
loop_
_entity.id
_entity.type
_entity.pdbx_description
1 polymer ?
#
loop_
_entity_poly.entity_id
_entity_poly.type
_entity_poly.pdbx_seq_one_letter_code
_entity_poly.pdbx_strand_id
1 'polypeptide(L)'
;MKDNLDPLVRQAKIDHAGIISKGSLQYSVFFLFGITIISVICRFRVRGTNRKQLAMADYLAILAVVSAIISTAILFYNLPKMYLLEAANRRHVLLTDSEIGPLLGLVNWTQTLIPMLWIAIFSIKFSFLFSFHGLISNPSIQVRSYFWGVAGFTIICWIFQSLYMAVACPHVDGEARSCACK
;
A
#
# COMPACT_ATOMS: atom_id res chain seq x y z
N MET A 1 -38.05 -10.04 -4.30
CA MET A 1 -37.64 -11.46 -4.42
C MET A 1 -36.42 -11.64 -3.53
N LYS A 2 -36.62 -12.03 -2.27
CA LYS A 2 -35.53 -12.38 -1.35
C LYS A 2 -35.10 -13.78 -1.76
N ASP A 3 -34.03 -13.90 -2.54
CA ASP A 3 -33.40 -15.19 -2.72
C ASP A 3 -32.93 -15.65 -1.34
N ASN A 4 -33.61 -16.66 -0.77
CA ASN A 4 -33.13 -17.45 0.37
C ASN A 4 -31.97 -18.32 -0.13
N LEU A 5 -30.90 -17.67 -0.58
CA LEU A 5 -29.69 -18.34 -1.02
C LEU A 5 -28.94 -18.79 0.23
N ASP A 6 -28.65 -20.08 0.32
CA ASP A 6 -27.88 -20.64 1.44
C ASP A 6 -26.64 -19.78 1.72
N PRO A 7 -26.32 -19.48 2.98
CA PRO A 7 -25.26 -18.55 3.35
C PRO A 7 -23.90 -18.96 2.76
N LEU A 8 -23.68 -20.26 2.57
CA LEU A 8 -22.49 -20.83 1.94
C LEU A 8 -22.36 -20.48 0.45
N VAL A 9 -23.46 -20.54 -0.30
CA VAL A 9 -23.48 -20.22 -1.73
C VAL A 9 -23.29 -18.71 -1.94
N ARG A 10 -23.86 -17.90 -1.05
CA ARG A 10 -23.63 -16.45 -1.04
C ARG A 10 -22.16 -16.12 -0.80
N GLN A 11 -21.52 -16.75 0.19
CA GLN A 11 -20.10 -16.52 0.50
C GLN A 11 -19.18 -16.94 -0.65
N ALA A 12 -19.45 -18.09 -1.28
CA ALA A 12 -18.68 -18.57 -2.42
C ALA A 12 -18.72 -17.60 -3.62
N LYS A 13 -19.89 -17.01 -3.90
CA LYS A 13 -20.04 -15.97 -4.94
C LYS A 13 -19.25 -14.71 -4.59
N ILE A 14 -19.24 -14.30 -3.32
CA ILE A 14 -18.48 -13.12 -2.87
C ILE A 14 -16.97 -13.34 -3.03
N ASP A 15 -16.45 -14.49 -2.60
CA ASP A 15 -15.01 -14.78 -2.65
C ASP A 15 -14.46 -14.92 -4.09
N HIS A 16 -15.33 -15.14 -5.08
CA HIS A 16 -15.02 -15.24 -6.51
C HIS A 16 -15.57 -14.08 -7.36
N ALA A 17 -16.15 -13.05 -6.75
CA ALA A 17 -16.71 -11.92 -7.50
C ALA A 17 -15.62 -11.06 -8.17
N GLY A 18 -14.43 -10.97 -7.55
CA GLY A 18 -13.30 -10.24 -8.10
C GLY A 18 -12.66 -10.95 -9.29
N ILE A 19 -11.92 -10.20 -10.12
CA ILE A 19 -11.06 -10.75 -11.19
C ILE A 19 -10.09 -11.79 -10.60
N ILE A 20 -9.62 -11.52 -9.38
CA ILE A 20 -8.72 -12.40 -8.63
C ILE A 20 -9.49 -12.94 -7.44
N SER A 21 -9.47 -14.26 -7.25
CA SER A 21 -10.08 -14.89 -6.06
C SER A 21 -9.41 -14.42 -4.78
N LYS A 22 -10.19 -14.29 -3.71
CA LYS A 22 -9.70 -13.81 -2.40
C LYS A 22 -8.48 -14.58 -1.91
N GLY A 23 -8.50 -15.90 -2.07
CA GLY A 23 -7.38 -16.78 -1.72
C GLY A 23 -6.12 -16.46 -2.53
N SER A 24 -6.24 -16.31 -3.84
CA SER A 24 -5.09 -16.02 -4.73
C SER A 24 -4.43 -14.68 -4.39
N LEU A 25 -5.23 -13.65 -4.09
CA LEU A 25 -4.74 -12.35 -3.64
C LEU A 25 -3.98 -12.47 -2.32
N GLN A 26 -4.55 -13.18 -1.34
CA GLN A 26 -3.93 -13.40 -0.04
C GLN A 26 -2.57 -14.11 -0.16
N TYR A 27 -2.48 -15.17 -0.95
CA TYR A 27 -1.21 -15.88 -1.18
C TYR A 27 -0.17 -14.98 -1.84
N SER A 28 -0.55 -14.21 -2.86
CA SER A 28 0.35 -13.31 -3.57
C SER A 28 0.91 -12.23 -2.65
N VAL A 29 0.07 -11.64 -1.79
CA VAL A 29 0.48 -10.62 -0.82
C VAL A 29 1.45 -11.20 0.20
N PHE A 30 1.16 -12.36 0.78
CA PHE A 30 2.08 -13.00 1.74
C PHE A 30 3.42 -13.38 1.11
N PHE A 31 3.40 -13.89 -0.12
CA PHE A 31 4.61 -14.26 -0.84
C PHE A 31 5.52 -13.05 -1.10
N LEU A 32 4.95 -11.95 -1.63
CA LEU A 32 5.69 -10.71 -1.88
C LEU A 32 6.17 -10.06 -0.57
N PHE A 33 5.36 -10.12 0.49
CA PHE A 33 5.74 -9.65 1.81
C PHE A 33 6.93 -10.46 2.35
N GLY A 34 6.90 -11.79 2.22
CA GLY A 34 8.01 -12.67 2.59
C GLY A 34 9.32 -12.33 1.86
N ILE A 35 9.25 -12.13 0.54
CA ILE A 35 10.41 -11.69 -0.27
C ILE A 35 10.95 -10.35 0.24
N THR A 36 10.06 -9.42 0.59
CA THR A 36 10.44 -8.10 1.10
C THR A 36 11.20 -8.21 2.42
N ILE A 37 10.71 -9.02 3.36
CA ILE A 37 11.39 -9.26 4.64
C ILE A 37 12.76 -9.92 4.42
N ILE A 38 12.83 -10.96 3.58
CA ILE A 38 14.09 -11.64 3.26
C ILE A 38 15.10 -10.66 2.64
N SER A 39 14.65 -9.81 1.72
CA SER A 39 15.49 -8.79 1.07
C SER A 39 16.06 -7.80 2.08
N VAL A 40 15.25 -7.34 3.03
CA VAL A 40 15.70 -6.42 4.09
C VAL A 40 16.68 -7.11 5.03
N ILE A 41 16.42 -8.36 5.45
CA ILE A 41 17.36 -9.14 6.28
C ILE A 41 18.69 -9.35 5.55
N CYS A 42 18.65 -9.71 4.27
CA CYS A 42 19.84 -9.88 3.44
C CYS A 42 20.65 -8.59 3.40
N ARG A 43 19.98 -7.44 3.20
CA ARG A 43 20.60 -6.12 3.22
C ARG A 43 21.28 -5.82 4.55
N PHE A 44 20.62 -6.10 5.67
CA PHE A 44 21.22 -5.94 7.01
C PHE A 44 22.44 -6.82 7.21
N ARG A 45 22.41 -8.08 6.76
CA ARG A 45 23.55 -9.01 6.88
C ARG A 45 24.76 -8.57 6.06
N VAL A 46 24.55 -8.22 4.78
CA VAL A 46 25.62 -7.73 3.90
C VAL A 46 26.25 -6.47 4.47
N ARG A 47 25.43 -5.56 5.01
CA ARG A 47 25.91 -4.29 5.56
C ARG A 47 26.62 -4.45 6.89
N GLY A 48 26.11 -5.30 7.80
CA GLY A 48 26.77 -5.61 9.06
C GLY A 48 28.15 -6.23 8.88
N THR A 49 28.37 -6.96 7.78
CA THR A 49 29.67 -7.53 7.42
C THR A 49 30.64 -6.47 6.90
N ASN A 50 30.15 -5.51 6.10
CA ASN A 50 31.01 -4.55 5.37
C ASN A 50 31.18 -3.18 6.05
N ARG A 51 30.24 -2.71 6.88
CA ARG A 51 30.29 -1.39 7.55
C ARG A 51 29.63 -1.44 8.94
N LYS A 52 30.39 -1.11 10.00
CA LYS A 52 29.95 -1.14 11.41
C LYS A 52 29.08 0.05 11.87
N GLN A 53 28.63 0.92 10.96
CA GLN A 53 27.86 2.12 11.33
C GLN A 53 26.46 2.08 10.71
N LEU A 54 25.45 2.30 11.56
CA LEU A 54 24.05 2.44 11.18
C LEU A 54 23.90 3.66 10.28
N ALA A 55 23.60 3.43 9.00
CA ALA A 55 23.39 4.49 8.04
C ALA A 55 21.92 4.94 8.07
N MET A 56 21.64 6.20 7.72
CA MET A 56 20.27 6.70 7.52
C MET A 56 19.44 5.81 6.57
N ALA A 57 20.10 5.12 5.63
CA ALA A 57 19.47 4.13 4.76
C ALA A 57 18.80 2.96 5.51
N ASP A 58 19.34 2.56 6.66
CA ASP A 58 18.84 1.41 7.43
C ASP A 58 17.57 1.80 8.19
N TYR A 59 17.50 3.02 8.73
CA TYR A 59 16.28 3.58 9.31
C TYR A 59 15.16 3.70 8.27
N LEU A 60 15.47 4.16 7.06
CA LEU A 60 14.51 4.22 5.95
C LEU A 60 14.01 2.82 5.53
N ALA A 61 14.88 1.80 5.60
CA ALA A 61 14.48 0.43 5.31
C ALA A 61 13.54 -0.14 6.38
N ILE A 62 13.81 0.13 7.67
CA ILE A 62 12.92 -0.27 8.76
C ILE A 62 11.57 0.45 8.64
N LEU A 63 11.57 1.75 8.39
CA LEU A 63 10.35 2.53 8.20
C LEU A 63 9.50 1.95 7.07
N ALA A 64 10.12 1.53 5.96
CA ALA A 64 9.42 0.89 4.86
C ALA A 64 8.79 -0.45 5.23
N VAL A 65 9.48 -1.27 6.03
CA VAL A 65 8.94 -2.56 6.49
C VAL A 65 7.77 -2.33 7.45
N VAL A 66 7.91 -1.38 8.37
CA VAL A 66 6.84 -1.05 9.33
C VAL A 66 5.60 -0.53 8.59
N SER A 67 5.77 0.38 7.63
CA SER A 67 4.63 0.86 6.83
C SER A 67 4.03 -0.25 5.96
N ALA A 68 4.85 -1.14 5.40
CA ALA A 68 4.35 -2.32 4.68
C ALA A 68 3.54 -3.27 5.59
N ILE A 69 4.00 -3.54 6.82
CA ILE A 69 3.26 -4.35 7.80
C ILE A 69 1.90 -3.72 8.09
N ILE A 70 1.86 -2.42 8.37
CA ILE A 70 0.63 -1.68 8.66
C ILE A 70 -0.32 -1.73 7.46
N SER A 71 0.17 -1.46 6.24
CA SER A 71 -0.62 -1.55 5.02
C SER A 71 -1.18 -2.95 4.79
N THR A 72 -0.37 -3.99 4.96
CA THR A 72 -0.81 -5.39 4.82
C THR A 72 -1.86 -5.76 5.87
N ALA A 73 -1.70 -5.31 7.12
CA ALA A 73 -2.70 -5.53 8.17
C ALA A 73 -4.03 -4.84 7.86
N ILE A 74 -4.01 -3.58 7.42
CA ILE A 74 -5.20 -2.83 7.01
C ILE A 74 -5.89 -3.50 5.82
N LEU A 75 -5.10 -3.98 4.85
CA LEU A 75 -5.62 -4.70 3.69
C LEU A 75 -6.36 -5.97 4.11
N PHE A 76 -5.76 -6.80 4.97
CA PHE A 76 -6.40 -8.03 5.43
C PHE A 76 -7.65 -7.78 6.29
N TYR A 77 -7.62 -6.74 7.13
CA TYR A 77 -8.79 -6.34 7.90
C TYR A 77 -9.97 -5.91 7.02
N ASN A 78 -9.69 -5.28 5.88
CA ASN A 78 -10.72 -4.76 4.97
C ASN A 78 -11.03 -5.67 3.77
N LEU A 79 -10.28 -6.76 3.59
CA LEU A 79 -10.42 -7.70 2.48
C LEU A 79 -11.87 -8.19 2.30
N PRO A 80 -12.61 -8.63 3.35
CA PRO A 80 -13.98 -9.10 3.17
C PRO A 80 -14.92 -8.00 2.64
N LYS A 81 -14.71 -6.75 3.08
CA LYS A 81 -15.53 -5.60 2.67
C LYS A 81 -15.26 -5.20 1.22
N MET A 82 -14.00 -5.28 0.77
CA MET A 82 -13.63 -5.03 -0.62
C MET A 82 -14.28 -6.05 -1.57
N TYR A 83 -14.23 -7.34 -1.22
CA TYR A 83 -14.88 -8.39 -2.04
C TYR A 83 -16.41 -8.29 -2.03
N LEU A 84 -17.01 -7.89 -0.90
CA LEU A 84 -18.44 -7.64 -0.81
C LEU A 84 -18.85 -6.45 -1.70
N LEU A 85 -18.09 -5.35 -1.68
CA LEU A 85 -18.32 -4.19 -2.53
C LEU A 85 -18.17 -4.54 -4.02
N GLU A 86 -17.17 -5.32 -4.39
CA GLU A 86 -16.99 -5.78 -5.78
C GLU A 86 -18.13 -6.71 -6.24
N ALA A 87 -18.57 -7.64 -5.37
CA ALA A 87 -19.72 -8.51 -5.64
C ALA A 87 -21.01 -7.72 -5.84
N ALA A 88 -21.20 -6.65 -5.07
CA ALA A 88 -22.31 -5.73 -5.24
C ALA A 88 -22.21 -4.92 -6.54
N ASN A 89 -21.03 -4.39 -6.86
CA ASN A 89 -20.81 -3.59 -8.07
C ASN A 89 -21.10 -4.40 -9.34
N ARG A 90 -20.75 -5.70 -9.35
CA ARG A 90 -21.07 -6.64 -10.44
C ARG A 90 -22.51 -7.17 -10.42
N ARG A 91 -23.35 -6.69 -9.49
CA ARG A 91 -24.74 -7.11 -9.30
C ARG A 91 -24.90 -8.61 -8.99
N HIS A 92 -23.86 -9.25 -8.43
CA HIS A 92 -23.93 -10.66 -8.03
C HIS A 92 -24.66 -10.86 -6.70
N VAL A 93 -24.68 -9.83 -5.84
CA VAL A 93 -25.30 -9.85 -4.50
C VAL A 93 -25.96 -8.49 -4.23
N LEU A 94 -27.15 -8.50 -3.64
CA LEU A 94 -27.80 -7.30 -3.11
C LEU A 94 -27.25 -7.01 -1.71
N LEU A 95 -26.87 -5.75 -1.43
CA LEU A 95 -26.48 -5.35 -0.09
C LEU A 95 -27.69 -5.32 0.83
N THR A 96 -27.48 -5.76 2.07
CA THR A 96 -28.44 -5.53 3.15
C THR A 96 -28.15 -4.18 3.82
N ASP A 97 -29.15 -3.51 4.38
CA ASP A 97 -28.97 -2.23 5.09
C ASP A 97 -27.91 -2.30 6.21
N SER A 98 -27.79 -3.47 6.85
CA SER A 98 -26.76 -3.75 7.86
C SER A 98 -25.33 -3.77 7.31
N GLU A 99 -25.14 -3.99 6.01
CA GLU A 99 -23.83 -4.10 5.35
C GLU A 99 -23.36 -2.74 4.78
N ILE A 100 -24.27 -1.81 4.52
CA ILE A 100 -23.96 -0.48 3.96
C ILE A 100 -23.10 0.37 4.91
N GLY A 101 -23.41 0.36 6.21
CA GLY A 101 -22.65 1.11 7.23
C GLY A 101 -21.16 0.73 7.28
N PRO A 102 -20.82 -0.56 7.41
CA PRO A 102 -19.44 -1.04 7.34
C PRO A 102 -18.71 -0.73 6.03
N LEU A 103 -19.44 -0.66 4.91
CA LEU A 103 -18.88 -0.29 3.61
C LEU A 103 -18.48 1.18 3.53
N LEU A 104 -19.24 2.10 4.13
CA LEU A 104 -18.85 3.51 4.21
C LEU A 104 -17.53 3.68 4.96
N GLY A 105 -17.32 2.89 6.01
CA GLY A 105 -16.04 2.86 6.74
C GLY A 105 -14.85 2.39 5.89
N LEU A 106 -15.08 1.62 4.82
CA LEU A 106 -14.02 1.14 3.92
C LEU A 106 -13.28 2.29 3.22
N VAL A 107 -14.00 3.37 2.89
CA VAL A 107 -13.42 4.55 2.24
C VAL A 107 -12.36 5.18 3.14
N ASN A 108 -12.68 5.37 4.43
CA ASN A 108 -11.74 5.94 5.41
C ASN A 108 -10.48 5.06 5.58
N TRP A 109 -10.66 3.73 5.61
CA TRP A 109 -9.52 2.80 5.67
C TRP A 109 -8.67 2.87 4.40
N THR A 110 -9.29 2.99 3.23
CA THR A 110 -8.60 3.09 1.94
C THR A 110 -7.80 4.39 1.84
N GLN A 111 -8.36 5.50 2.32
CA GLN A 111 -7.67 6.78 2.43
C GLN A 111 -6.43 6.71 3.33
N THR A 112 -6.38 5.79 4.30
CA THR A 112 -5.19 5.57 5.15
C THR A 112 -4.21 4.59 4.51
N LEU A 113 -4.73 3.55 3.85
CA LEU A 113 -3.93 2.49 3.23
C LEU A 113 -3.02 3.03 2.11
N ILE A 114 -3.57 3.88 1.25
CA ILE A 114 -2.86 4.38 0.07
C ILE A 114 -1.63 5.22 0.45
N PRO A 115 -1.72 6.23 1.34
CA PRO A 115 -0.54 6.95 1.83
C PRO A 115 0.52 6.05 2.47
N MET A 116 0.11 5.06 3.26
CA MET A 116 1.05 4.13 3.90
C MET A 116 1.84 3.30 2.87
N LEU A 117 1.17 2.85 1.80
CA LEU A 117 1.83 2.17 0.68
C LEU A 117 2.81 3.09 -0.04
N TRP A 118 2.43 4.35 -0.29
CA TRP A 118 3.33 5.33 -0.91
C TRP A 118 4.55 5.62 -0.04
N ILE A 119 4.38 5.79 1.27
CA ILE A 119 5.48 5.96 2.23
C ILE A 119 6.42 4.75 2.16
N ALA A 120 5.90 3.53 2.12
CA ALA A 120 6.72 2.32 1.95
C ALA A 120 7.57 2.37 0.67
N ILE A 121 6.95 2.67 -0.48
CA ILE A 121 7.61 2.71 -1.78
C ILE A 121 8.71 3.77 -1.81
N PHE A 122 8.42 5.00 -1.39
CA PHE A 122 9.38 6.09 -1.40
C PHE A 122 10.50 5.87 -0.39
N SER A 123 10.21 5.34 0.80
CA SER A 123 11.24 5.04 1.81
C SER A 123 12.25 4.00 1.31
N ILE A 124 11.80 2.97 0.57
CA ILE A 124 12.71 2.00 -0.08
C ILE A 124 13.57 2.68 -1.15
N LYS A 125 12.97 3.50 -2.02
CA LYS A 125 13.71 4.25 -3.06
C LYS A 125 14.79 5.15 -2.45
N PHE A 126 14.44 5.90 -1.41
CA PHE A 126 15.41 6.74 -0.68
C PHE A 126 16.49 5.91 0.03
N SER A 127 16.14 4.77 0.62
CA SER A 127 17.12 3.85 1.20
C SER A 127 18.15 3.38 0.16
N PHE A 128 17.71 3.05 -1.06
CA PHE A 128 18.61 2.71 -2.17
C PHE A 128 19.48 3.90 -2.58
N LEU A 129 18.88 5.06 -2.86
CA LEU A 129 19.62 6.27 -3.25
C LEU A 129 20.71 6.61 -2.22
N PHE A 130 20.38 6.60 -0.93
CA PHE A 130 21.34 6.90 0.13
C PHE A 130 22.47 5.86 0.22
N SER A 131 22.17 4.60 -0.07
CA SER A 131 23.20 3.55 -0.09
C SER A 131 24.17 3.71 -1.25
N PHE A 132 23.67 4.16 -2.41
CA PHE A 132 24.51 4.47 -3.57
C PHE A 132 25.27 5.79 -3.44
N HIS A 133 24.77 6.75 -2.65
CA HIS A 133 25.47 8.02 -2.42
C HIS A 133 26.91 7.80 -1.91
N GLY A 134 27.11 6.84 -1.00
CA GLY A 134 28.45 6.49 -0.51
C GLY A 134 29.38 5.87 -1.56
N LEU A 135 28.83 5.26 -2.61
CA LEU A 135 29.59 4.67 -3.73
C LEU A 135 29.86 5.71 -4.84
N ILE A 136 28.96 6.68 -4.99
CA ILE A 136 29.01 7.76 -6.00
C ILE A 136 29.81 8.97 -5.50
N SER A 137 30.55 8.84 -4.39
CA SER A 137 31.46 9.88 -3.91
C SER A 137 32.71 10.06 -4.80
N ASN A 138 33.15 9.01 -5.52
CA ASN A 138 34.38 8.99 -6.32
C ASN A 138 34.28 8.93 -7.87
N PRO A 139 33.12 8.69 -8.53
CA PRO A 139 33.05 8.65 -9.99
C PRO A 139 32.94 10.04 -10.65
N SER A 140 32.98 10.03 -11.99
CA SER A 140 32.83 11.20 -12.88
C SER A 140 31.61 12.07 -12.55
N ILE A 141 31.76 13.39 -12.78
CA ILE A 141 30.73 14.44 -12.58
C ILE A 141 29.40 14.10 -13.26
N GLN A 142 29.43 13.42 -14.41
CA GLN A 142 28.22 13.02 -15.15
C GLN A 142 27.34 12.05 -14.34
N VAL A 143 27.96 11.07 -13.67
CA VAL A 143 27.25 10.08 -12.85
C VAL A 143 26.64 10.74 -11.62
N ARG A 144 27.36 11.69 -11.02
CA ARG A 144 26.86 12.47 -9.88
C ARG A 144 25.65 13.33 -10.28
N SER A 145 25.69 13.99 -11.44
CA SER A 145 24.56 14.79 -11.93
C SER A 145 23.32 13.92 -12.18
N TYR A 146 23.48 12.77 -12.84
CA TYR A 146 22.38 11.82 -13.06
C TYR A 146 21.76 11.33 -11.75
N PHE A 147 22.59 11.00 -10.75
CA PHE A 147 22.12 10.58 -9.43
C PHE A 147 21.24 11.65 -8.75
N TRP A 148 21.68 12.91 -8.77
CA TRP A 148 20.90 14.02 -8.20
C TRP A 148 19.62 14.30 -9.00
N GLY A 149 19.63 14.12 -10.33
CA GLY A 149 18.43 14.19 -11.16
C GLY A 149 17.38 13.15 -10.75
N VAL A 150 17.78 11.90 -10.57
CA VAL A 150 16.87 10.82 -10.13
C VAL A 150 16.35 11.07 -8.71
N ALA A 151 17.21 11.53 -7.80
CA ALA A 151 16.81 11.88 -6.45
C ALA A 151 15.78 13.02 -6.43
N GLY A 152 16.04 14.10 -7.18
CA GLY A 152 15.11 15.22 -7.34
C GLY A 152 13.78 14.81 -7.95
N PHE A 153 13.80 14.02 -9.03
CA PHE A 153 12.59 13.49 -9.66
C PHE A 153 11.76 12.65 -8.68
N THR A 154 12.41 11.80 -7.88
CA THR A 154 11.73 10.98 -6.87
C THR A 154 11.02 11.83 -5.81
N ILE A 155 11.66 12.93 -5.37
CA ILE A 155 11.06 13.88 -4.41
C ILE A 155 9.85 14.59 -5.04
N ILE A 156 9.96 15.04 -6.28
CA ILE A 156 8.86 15.72 -7.00
C ILE A 156 7.66 14.78 -7.12
N CYS A 157 7.88 13.52 -7.52
CA CYS A 157 6.82 12.53 -7.59
C CYS A 157 6.15 12.29 -6.22
N TRP A 158 6.94 12.26 -5.14
CA TRP A 158 6.40 12.08 -3.80
C TRP A 158 5.52 13.26 -3.37
N ILE A 159 5.98 14.49 -3.61
CA ILE A 159 5.21 15.71 -3.32
C ILE A 159 3.91 15.72 -4.14
N PHE A 160 4.00 15.48 -5.45
CA PHE A 160 2.84 15.45 -6.33
C PHE A 160 1.81 14.43 -5.86
N GLN A 161 2.25 13.21 -5.50
CA GLN A 161 1.36 12.17 -5.01
C GLN A 161 0.72 12.52 -3.67
N SER A 162 1.47 13.14 -2.77
CA SER A 162 0.97 13.58 -1.46
C SER A 162 -0.07 14.70 -1.61
N LEU A 163 0.18 15.65 -2.51
CA LEU A 163 -0.76 16.73 -2.83
C LEU A 163 -2.02 16.20 -3.51
N TYR A 164 -1.89 15.25 -4.45
CA TYR A 164 -3.04 14.64 -5.11
C TYR A 164 -3.99 14.00 -4.10
N MET A 165 -3.45 13.27 -3.12
CA MET A 165 -4.26 12.65 -2.05
C MET A 165 -4.93 13.69 -1.15
N ALA A 166 -4.25 14.80 -0.85
CA ALA A 166 -4.80 15.88 -0.04
C ALA A 166 -5.95 16.64 -0.75
N VAL A 167 -5.81 16.88 -2.07
CA VAL A 167 -6.80 17.59 -2.88
C VAL A 167 -8.00 16.70 -3.21
N ALA A 168 -7.81 15.39 -3.36
CA ALA A 168 -8.89 14.47 -3.71
C ALA A 168 -9.97 14.37 -2.62
N CYS A 169 -9.65 14.62 -1.35
CA CYS A 169 -10.60 14.54 -0.23
C CYS A 169 -10.29 15.60 0.85
N PRO A 170 -10.76 16.85 0.70
CA PRO A 170 -10.64 17.85 1.76
C PRO A 170 -11.63 17.51 2.89
N HIS A 171 -11.09 16.94 3.97
CA HIS A 171 -11.61 16.92 5.34
C HIS A 171 -13.05 16.40 5.58
N VAL A 172 -13.11 15.29 6.33
CA VAL A 172 -14.32 14.64 6.84
C VAL A 172 -14.74 15.36 8.13
N ASP A 173 -15.06 16.65 8.03
CA ASP A 173 -15.50 17.46 9.16
C ASP A 173 -17.03 17.45 9.19
N GLY A 174 -17.62 16.37 9.69
CA GLY A 174 -19.03 16.28 10.11
C GLY A 174 -20.14 16.38 9.05
N GLU A 175 -19.98 17.19 8.00
CA GLU A 175 -20.97 17.48 6.96
C GLU A 175 -20.56 16.97 5.56
N ALA A 176 -19.35 16.43 5.42
CA ALA A 176 -18.81 15.90 4.16
C ALA A 176 -19.41 14.55 3.72
N ARG A 177 -20.62 14.20 4.18
CA ARG A 177 -21.41 13.09 3.63
C ARG A 177 -21.89 13.37 2.19
N SER A 178 -21.74 14.59 1.70
CA SER A 178 -22.16 15.00 0.34
C SER A 178 -21.09 14.84 -0.74
N CYS A 179 -19.85 14.51 -0.39
CA CYS A 179 -18.78 14.28 -1.37
C CYS A 179 -18.56 12.79 -1.65
N ALA A 180 -19.65 12.05 -1.86
CA ALA A 180 -19.59 10.81 -2.61
C ALA A 180 -19.81 11.15 -4.09
N CYS A 181 -18.73 11.05 -4.86
CA CYS A 181 -18.72 10.77 -6.30
C CYS A 181 -19.57 11.65 -7.23
N LYS A 182 -18.89 12.41 -8.07
CA LYS A 182 -19.29 12.50 -9.47
C LYS A 182 -18.32 11.68 -10.31
#